data_AF-I4VQF1-F1
#
_entry.id   AF-I4VQF1-F1
#
_cell.length_a   1.000
_cell.length_b   1.000
_cell.length_c   1.000
_cell.angle_alpha   90.00
_cell.angle_beta   90.00
_cell.angle_gamma   90.00
#
_symmetry.space_group_name_H-M   'P 1'
#
loop_
_entity.id
_entity.type
_entity.pdbx_description
1 polymer ?
#
loop_
_entity_poly.entity_id
_entity_poly.type
_entity_poly.pdbx_seq_one_letter_code
_entity_poly.pdbx_strand_id
1 'polypeptide(L)'
;MQQAASAGVAEVQLGQLALTKSDNDAVKALAQRIVDDHTKANAQLKTIADSEQIALATPADAARDEAARLRALDGSAFDQA
;
A
#
# COMPACT_ATOMS: atom_id res chain seq x y z
N MET A 1 -3.19 -12.88 10.15
CA MET A 1 -1.93 -12.56 9.43
C MET A 1 -2.13 -12.32 7.94
N GLN A 2 -2.83 -13.20 7.20
CA GLN A 2 -2.99 -13.03 5.74
C GLN A 2 -3.73 -11.74 5.33
N GLN A 3 -4.80 -11.36 6.03
CA GLN A 3 -5.50 -10.09 5.78
C GLN A 3 -4.61 -8.87 6.05
N ALA A 4 -3.84 -8.89 7.14
CA ALA A 4 -2.92 -7.81 7.49
C ALA A 4 -1.75 -7.68 6.49
N ALA A 5 -1.18 -8.81 6.03
CA ALA A 5 -0.18 -8.82 4.97
C ALA A 5 -0.74 -8.27 3.65
N SER A 6 -1.98 -8.65 3.31
CA SER A 6 -2.64 -8.21 2.09
C SER A 6 -2.94 -6.72 2.09
N ALA A 7 -3.51 -6.23 3.20
CA ALA A 7 -3.78 -4.80 3.41
C ALA A 7 -2.50 -3.98 3.42
N GLY A 8 -1.48 -4.42 4.18
CA GLY A 8 -0.21 -3.71 4.28
C GLY A 8 0.53 -3.60 2.95
N VAL A 9 0.50 -4.63 2.10
CA VAL A 9 1.10 -4.54 0.76
C VAL A 9 0.30 -3.61 -0.17
N ALA A 10 -1.03 -3.62 -0.07
CA ALA A 10 -1.88 -2.72 -0.85
C ALA A 10 -1.64 -1.24 -0.46
N GLU A 11 -1.52 -0.96 0.84
CA GLU A 11 -1.25 0.38 1.37
C GLU A 11 0.11 0.91 0.92
N VAL A 12 1.15 0.07 0.89
CA VAL A 12 2.47 0.45 0.33
C VAL A 12 2.37 0.80 -1.16
N GLN A 13 1.66 -0.02 -1.95
CA GLN A 13 1.50 0.26 -3.38
C GLN A 13 0.72 1.55 -3.64
N LEU A 14 -0.33 1.79 -2.85
CA LEU A 14 -1.14 3.00 -2.96
C LEU A 14 -0.36 4.24 -2.51
N GLY A 15 0.39 4.15 -1.42
CA GLY A 15 1.27 5.23 -0.97
C GLY A 15 2.32 5.58 -2.02
N GLN A 16 2.96 4.58 -2.64
CA GLN A 16 3.91 4.83 -3.73
C GLN A 16 3.26 5.51 -4.95
N LEU A 17 2.01 5.14 -5.25
CA LEU A 17 1.24 5.79 -6.30
C LEU A 17 0.96 7.26 -5.95
N ALA A 18 0.53 7.54 -4.72
CA ALA A 18 0.27 8.90 -4.24
C ALA A 18 1.51 9.80 -4.27
N LEU A 19 2.69 9.26 -3.93
CA LEU A 19 3.96 9.99 -4.05
C LEU A 19 4.26 10.44 -5.49
N THR A 20 3.79 9.66 -6.48
CA THR A 20 4.03 9.92 -7.90
C THR A 20 2.93 10.78 -8.53
N LYS A 21 1.68 10.61 -8.08
CA LYS A 21 0.48 11.14 -8.72
C LYS A 21 -0.07 12.40 -8.09
N SER A 22 0.10 12.59 -6.78
CA SER A 22 -0.36 13.79 -6.10
C SER A 22 0.54 14.97 -6.46
N ASP A 23 -0.01 16.18 -6.45
CA ASP A 23 0.76 17.44 -6.45
C ASP A 23 0.74 18.11 -5.07
N ASN A 24 0.05 17.52 -4.11
CA ASN A 24 -0.12 18.07 -2.77
C ASN A 24 0.95 17.53 -1.81
N ASP A 25 1.79 18.42 -1.29
CA ASP A 25 2.87 18.07 -0.38
C ASP A 25 2.39 17.38 0.91
N ALA A 26 1.19 17.72 1.41
CA ALA A 26 0.62 17.06 2.58
C ALA A 26 0.21 15.62 2.28
N VAL A 27 -0.36 15.37 1.09
CA VAL A 27 -0.71 14.01 0.63
C VAL A 27 0.55 13.20 0.40
N LYS A 28 1.59 13.78 -0.22
CA LYS A 28 2.91 13.12 -0.37
C LYS A 28 3.55 12.78 0.97
N ALA A 29 3.52 13.70 1.93
CA ALA A 29 4.09 13.46 3.26
C ALA A 29 3.36 12.34 4.00
N LEU A 30 2.02 12.28 3.89
CA LEU A 30 1.23 11.18 4.44
C LEU A 30 1.55 9.86 3.72
N ALA A 31 1.60 9.87 2.40
CA ALA A 31 1.91 8.71 1.58
C ALA A 31 3.30 8.13 1.90
N GLN A 32 4.30 8.99 2.11
CA GLN A 32 5.64 8.56 2.51
C GLN A 32 5.61 7.83 3.86
N ARG A 33 4.90 8.37 4.85
CA ARG A 33 4.77 7.72 6.16
C ARG A 33 4.10 6.34 6.05
N ILE A 34 3.03 6.25 5.27
CA ILE A 34 2.34 4.97 5.02
C ILE A 34 3.30 3.97 4.37
N VAL A 35 4.04 4.37 3.34
CA VAL A 35 5.03 3.50 2.69
C VAL A 35 6.07 3.01 3.69
N ASP A 36 6.64 3.91 4.51
CA ASP A 36 7.70 3.56 5.46
C ASP A 36 7.19 2.61 6.56
N ASP A 37 6.07 2.97 7.19
CA ASP A 37 5.51 2.22 8.32
C ASP A 37 5.02 0.83 7.88
N HIS A 38 4.27 0.77 6.77
CA HIS A 38 3.70 -0.49 6.31
C HIS A 38 4.75 -1.38 5.65
N THR A 39 5.79 -0.82 5.01
CA THR A 39 6.93 -1.63 4.52
C THR A 39 7.65 -2.31 5.68
N LYS A 40 7.89 -1.58 6.77
CA LYS A 40 8.51 -2.15 7.97
C LYS A 40 7.62 -3.21 8.62
N ALA A 41 6.33 -2.93 8.77
CA ALA A 41 5.38 -3.88 9.34
C ALA A 41 5.27 -5.17 8.50
N ASN A 42 5.23 -5.05 7.17
CA ASN A 42 5.21 -6.20 6.25
C ASN A 42 6.48 -7.05 6.36
N ALA A 43 7.65 -6.41 6.49
CA ALA A 43 8.91 -7.13 6.69
C ALA A 43 8.92 -7.92 8.01
N GLN A 44 8.44 -7.32 9.10
CA GLN A 44 8.31 -7.99 10.39
C GLN A 44 7.31 -9.16 10.32
N LEU A 45 6.16 -8.94 9.68
CA LEU A 45 5.13 -9.97 9.49
C LEU A 45 5.65 -11.14 8.66
N LYS A 46 6.47 -10.87 7.63
CA LYS A 46 7.16 -11.89 6.85
C LYS A 46 8.12 -12.71 7.72
N THR A 47 8.94 -12.06 8.54
CA THR A 47 9.86 -12.77 9.45
C THR A 47 9.12 -13.68 10.43
N ILE A 48 8.00 -13.21 11.01
CA ILE A 48 7.16 -14.02 11.90
C ILE A 48 6.59 -15.22 11.14
N ALA A 49 6.00 -14.99 9.97
CA ALA A 49 5.41 -16.03 9.15
C ALA A 49 6.44 -17.10 8.73
N ASP A 50 7.64 -16.68 8.33
CA ASP A 50 8.74 -17.58 7.97
C ASP A 50 9.18 -18.41 9.19
N SER A 51 9.24 -17.81 10.38
CA SER A 51 9.61 -18.51 11.63
C SER A 51 8.56 -19.54 12.07
N GLU A 52 7.29 -19.28 11.77
CA GLU A 52 6.17 -20.16 12.09
C GLU A 52 5.82 -21.13 10.94
N GLN A 53 6.59 -21.10 9.84
CA GLN A 53 6.32 -21.85 8.61
C GLN A 53 4.91 -21.62 8.03
N ILE A 54 4.37 -20.41 8.23
CA ILE A 54 3.06 -19.99 7.73
C ILE A 54 3.23 -19.32 6.38
N ALA A 55 2.54 -19.84 5.36
CA ALA A 55 2.49 -19.17 4.06
C ALA A 55 1.60 -17.91 4.13
N LEU A 56 2.22 -16.75 3.91
CA LEU A 56 1.47 -15.51 3.65
C LEU A 56 0.88 -15.57 2.25
N ALA A 57 -0.44 -15.51 2.15
CA ALA A 57 -1.12 -15.33 0.87
C ALA A 57 -0.77 -13.95 0.30
N THR A 58 -0.45 -13.90 -0.99
CA THR A 58 -0.34 -12.63 -1.72
C THR A 58 -1.69 -11.93 -1.75
N PRO A 59 -1.73 -10.59 -1.67
CA PRO A 59 -2.99 -9.84 -1.68
C PRO A 59 -3.84 -10.25 -2.88
N ALA A 60 -5.05 -10.71 -2.59
CA ALA A 60 -6.04 -11.06 -3.59
C ALA A 60 -6.52 -9.79 -4.33
N ASP A 61 -6.98 -10.00 -5.56
CA ASP A 61 -7.41 -9.02 -6.56
C ASP A 61 -8.48 -7.99 -6.14
N ALA A 62 -8.92 -7.98 -4.87
CA ALA A 62 -10.01 -7.16 -4.36
C ALA A 62 -9.76 -5.64 -4.42
N ALA A 63 -8.49 -5.20 -4.51
CA ALA A 63 -8.13 -3.79 -4.65
C ALA A 63 -7.71 -3.42 -6.09
N ARG A 64 -7.82 -4.34 -7.05
CA ARG A 64 -7.24 -4.17 -8.39
C ARG A 64 -7.96 -3.08 -9.19
N ASP A 65 -9.29 -3.03 -9.09
CA ASP A 65 -10.11 -2.06 -9.82
C ASP A 65 -9.92 -0.64 -9.29
N GLU A 66 -9.92 -0.47 -7.97
CA GLU A 66 -9.70 0.84 -7.35
C GLU A 66 -8.25 1.32 -7.60
N ALA A 67 -7.26 0.44 -7.48
CA ALA A 67 -5.89 0.79 -7.81
C ALA A 67 -5.71 1.07 -9.32
N ALA A 68 -6.50 0.48 -10.21
CA ALA A 68 -6.48 0.81 -11.64
C ALA A 68 -7.11 2.19 -11.89
N ARG A 69 -8.23 2.49 -11.23
CA ARG A 69 -8.87 3.81 -11.28
C ARG A 69 -7.93 4.91 -10.79
N LEU A 70 -7.33 4.74 -9.62
CA LEU A 70 -6.41 5.72 -9.04
C LEU A 70 -5.16 5.94 -9.90
N ARG A 71 -4.67 4.91 -10.60
CA ARG A 71 -3.54 5.04 -11.54
C ARG A 71 -3.84 5.94 -12.74
N ALA A 72 -5.12 6.05 -13.13
CA ALA A 72 -5.57 6.87 -14.24
C ALA A 72 -5.80 8.35 -13.85
N LEU A 73 -5.61 8.70 -12.57
CA LEU A 73 -5.79 10.05 -12.05
C LEU A 73 -4.42 10.68 -11.73
N ASP A 74 -4.41 12.02 -11.68
CA ASP A 74 -3.24 12.84 -11.38
C ASP A 74 -3.69 14.10 -10.60
N GLY A 75 -2.77 14.68 -9.84
CA GLY A 75 -2.95 15.94 -9.10
C GLY A 75 -4.16 15.92 -8.17
N SER A 76 -4.97 16.98 -8.22
CA SER A 76 -6.15 17.10 -7.36
C SER A 76 -7.22 16.05 -7.61
N ALA A 77 -7.31 15.50 -8.83
CA ALA A 77 -8.27 14.43 -9.14
C ALA A 77 -7.85 13.11 -8.47
N PHE A 78 -6.53 12.89 -8.33
CA PHE A 78 -6.01 11.79 -7.54
C PHE A 78 -6.30 11.98 -6.05
N ASP A 79 -6.10 13.20 -5.53
CA ASP A 79 -6.29 13.51 -4.10
C ASP A 79 -7.77 13.41 -3.63
N GLN A 80 -8.73 13.48 -4.56
CA GLN A 80 -10.17 13.52 -4.27
C GLN A 80 -10.90 12.18 -4.48
N ALA A 81 -10.25 11.20 -5.10
CA ALA A 81 -10.83 9.89 -5.40
C ALA A 81 -10.93 9.00 -4.15
#